data_AF-A0A093VG25-F1
#
_entry.id   AF-A0A093VG25-F1
#
_cell.length_a   1.000
_cell.length_b   1.000
_cell.length_c   1.000
_cell.angle_alpha   90.00
_cell.angle_beta   90.00
_cell.angle_gamma   90.00
#
_symmetry.space_group_name_H-M   'P 1'
#
loop_
_entity.id
_entity.type
_entity.pdbx_description
1 polymer ?
#
loop_
_entity_poly.entity_id
_entity_poly.type
_entity_poly.pdbx_seq_one_letter_code
_entity_poly.pdbx_strand_id
1 'polypeptide(L)'
;MPTTPEPTTAPEAAPEGAREAASGGESKPYSTRLNRDDRIRILTLREAGFTYLQIASQLHVTHDQVQYTCQSQQATPKKARGRTPKLSEEDVDRGIDWISSSKRTRRMPYYKVIRELDLPIGATALARALKKRGYTRCKALRKPPLSDEHKRVRLAWALEHVNWTIEQWNRILWTDETMDPGHASKETKKELQERNIYPIYWPAFSPDLNPIEAVWNWMKDWIQEQYPNDEQLSYDRLREVVRASWDALPEQFLKDLIDSMQARCQAVILAEGGHTKY
;
A
#
# COMPACT_ATOMS: atom_id res chain seq x y z
N MET A 1 66.77 27.25 36.97
CA MET A 1 66.92 26.04 37.80
C MET A 1 67.36 24.91 36.88
N PRO A 2 68.66 24.58 36.86
CA PRO A 2 69.20 23.45 36.12
C PRO A 2 69.12 22.19 37.00
N THR A 3 68.80 21.05 36.40
CA THR A 3 69.01 19.73 37.04
C THR A 3 69.62 18.80 36.00
N THR A 4 70.94 18.72 36.06
CA THR A 4 71.80 17.66 35.50
C THR A 4 71.59 16.35 36.30
N PRO A 5 72.13 15.19 35.86
CA PRO A 5 71.41 13.92 35.76
C PRO A 5 72.04 12.83 36.67
N GLU A 6 71.54 11.59 36.59
CA GLU A 6 72.26 10.29 36.67
C GLU A 6 71.32 9.14 37.15
N PRO A 7 71.67 7.84 37.04
CA PRO A 7 72.75 7.19 36.26
C PRO A 7 72.32 5.93 35.45
N THR A 8 73.20 5.58 34.49
CA THR A 8 73.71 4.24 34.11
C THR A 8 72.92 2.96 34.44
N THR A 9 72.56 2.18 33.41
CA THR A 9 72.90 0.73 33.34
C THR A 9 72.84 0.22 31.89
N ALA A 10 73.90 -0.45 31.45
CA ALA A 10 73.93 -1.46 30.38
C ALA A 10 74.66 -2.69 30.98
N PRO A 11 74.69 -3.89 30.37
CA PRO A 11 73.98 -4.43 29.21
C PRO A 11 73.27 -5.78 29.52
N GLU A 12 72.37 -6.27 28.66
CA GLU A 12 72.05 -7.71 28.65
C GLU A 12 71.77 -8.21 27.24
N ALA A 13 72.32 -9.39 26.96
CA ALA A 13 72.56 -9.96 25.66
C ALA A 13 71.30 -10.50 24.97
N ALA A 14 71.42 -10.63 23.64
CA ALA A 14 70.48 -11.35 22.77
C ALA A 14 70.26 -12.79 23.23
N PRO A 15 69.19 -13.41 22.72
CA PRO A 15 69.48 -14.61 21.94
C PRO A 15 68.86 -14.59 20.55
N GLU A 16 69.65 -15.16 19.64
CA GLU A 16 69.26 -15.73 18.36
C GLU A 16 67.91 -16.43 18.40
N GLY A 17 67.10 -16.20 17.38
CA GLY A 17 65.89 -16.97 17.16
C GLY A 17 65.25 -16.65 15.82
N ALA A 18 65.33 -17.63 14.91
CA ALA A 18 64.45 -17.80 13.76
C ALA A 18 64.54 -16.75 12.64
N ARG A 19 65.41 -17.08 11.67
CA ARG A 19 65.01 -17.01 10.26
C ARG A 19 63.68 -17.75 10.12
N GLU A 20 62.56 -17.03 10.05
CA GLU A 20 61.27 -17.60 9.69
C GLU A 20 60.77 -16.99 8.39
N ALA A 21 60.76 -17.88 7.39
CA ALA A 21 59.84 -17.94 6.27
C ALA A 21 59.46 -16.61 5.62
N ALA A 22 60.02 -16.41 4.42
CA ALA A 22 59.23 -15.94 3.30
C ALA A 22 57.99 -16.85 3.14
N SER A 23 56.94 -16.56 3.92
CA SER A 23 55.62 -17.12 3.68
C SER A 23 55.07 -16.35 2.49
N GLY A 24 54.81 -17.10 1.42
CA GLY A 24 54.18 -16.58 0.21
C GLY A 24 52.94 -15.79 0.62
N GLY A 25 53.02 -14.48 0.48
CA GLY A 25 51.86 -13.63 0.61
C GLY A 25 50.88 -14.06 -0.46
N GLU A 26 49.86 -14.81 -0.07
CA GLU A 26 48.66 -14.97 -0.87
C GLU A 26 48.17 -13.57 -1.20
N SER A 27 48.48 -13.09 -2.40
CA SER A 27 48.02 -11.80 -2.88
C SER A 27 46.50 -11.85 -2.88
N LYS A 28 45.86 -11.23 -1.88
CA LYS A 28 44.41 -11.11 -1.86
C LYS A 28 43.97 -10.55 -3.22
N PRO A 29 43.11 -11.25 -3.96
CA PRO A 29 42.69 -10.80 -5.28
C PRO A 29 42.05 -9.42 -5.14
N TYR A 30 42.46 -8.49 -6.00
CA TYR A 30 41.88 -7.14 -6.04
C TYR A 30 40.35 -7.24 -6.17
N SER A 31 39.62 -6.51 -5.32
CA SER A 31 38.15 -6.49 -5.39
C SER A 31 37.70 -5.92 -6.73
N THR A 32 36.87 -6.65 -7.47
CA THR A 32 36.34 -6.21 -8.77
C THR A 32 35.32 -5.07 -8.67
N ARG A 33 34.70 -4.86 -7.50
CA ARG A 33 33.73 -3.78 -7.27
C ARG A 33 33.91 -3.16 -5.89
N LEU A 34 34.11 -1.85 -5.86
CA LEU A 34 34.13 -1.07 -4.63
C LEU A 34 32.72 -0.89 -4.07
N ASN A 35 32.53 -1.22 -2.80
CA ASN A 35 31.31 -0.86 -2.07
C ASN A 35 31.39 0.59 -1.55
N ARG A 36 30.36 1.05 -0.84
CA ARG A 36 30.31 2.43 -0.31
C ARG A 36 31.44 2.70 0.68
N ASP A 37 31.73 1.76 1.56
CA ASP A 37 32.72 1.91 2.62
C ASP A 37 34.14 1.91 2.07
N ASP A 38 34.42 1.10 1.04
CA ASP A 38 35.69 1.11 0.32
C ASP A 38 35.94 2.48 -0.32
N ARG A 39 34.90 3.08 -0.92
CA ARG A 39 34.99 4.41 -1.54
C ARG A 39 35.18 5.52 -0.50
N ILE A 40 34.54 5.41 0.66
CA ILE A 40 34.78 6.32 1.78
C ILE A 40 36.24 6.23 2.23
N ARG A 41 36.76 5.00 2.46
CA ARG A 41 38.16 4.80 2.85
C ARG A 41 39.14 5.39 1.85
N ILE A 42 38.89 5.23 0.55
CA ILE A 42 39.70 5.84 -0.52
C ILE A 42 39.69 7.37 -0.42
N LEU A 43 38.51 7.99 -0.28
CA LEU A 43 38.38 9.44 -0.17
C LEU A 43 39.04 9.99 1.10
N THR A 44 38.85 9.34 2.24
CA THR A 44 39.47 9.72 3.52
C THR A 44 41.00 9.64 3.44
N LEU A 45 41.56 8.56 2.88
CA LEU A 45 43.01 8.46 2.70
C LEU A 45 43.54 9.50 1.72
N ARG A 46 42.73 9.88 0.72
CA ARG A 46 43.11 10.94 -0.20
C ARG A 46 43.13 12.32 0.46
N GLU A 47 42.14 12.62 1.30
CA GLU A 47 42.10 13.84 2.12
C GLU A 47 43.27 13.91 3.10
N ALA A 48 43.68 12.77 3.66
CA ALA A 48 44.86 12.66 4.51
C ALA A 48 46.20 12.78 3.76
N GLY A 49 46.19 13.03 2.45
CA GLY A 49 47.38 13.33 1.65
C GLY A 49 48.09 12.13 1.03
N PHE A 50 47.55 10.91 1.15
CA PHE A 50 48.17 9.72 0.55
C PHE A 50 48.11 9.75 -0.98
N THR A 51 49.17 9.23 -1.62
CA THR A 51 49.24 9.06 -3.08
C THR A 51 48.36 7.91 -3.55
N TYR A 52 47.95 7.92 -4.82
CA TYR A 52 47.08 6.87 -5.37
C TYR A 52 47.70 5.47 -5.28
N LEU A 53 49.02 5.35 -5.45
CA LEU A 53 49.73 4.07 -5.32
C LEU A 53 49.72 3.56 -3.87
N GLN A 54 49.90 4.45 -2.88
CA GLN A 54 49.83 4.08 -1.47
C GLN A 54 48.43 3.61 -1.08
N ILE A 55 47.38 4.31 -1.54
CA ILE A 55 45.99 3.94 -1.29
C ILE A 55 45.65 2.60 -1.94
N ALA A 56 46.07 2.40 -3.19
CA ALA A 56 45.86 1.15 -3.93
C ALA A 56 46.50 -0.05 -3.24
N SER A 57 47.76 0.11 -2.80
CA SER A 57 48.49 -0.92 -2.07
C SER A 57 47.87 -1.22 -0.70
N GLN A 58 47.42 -0.19 0.02
CA GLN A 58 46.89 -0.35 1.37
C GLN A 58 45.48 -0.96 1.41
N LEU A 59 44.64 -0.63 0.43
CA LEU A 59 43.24 -1.13 0.38
C LEU A 59 43.07 -2.35 -0.53
N HIS A 60 44.14 -2.84 -1.17
CA HIS A 60 44.09 -3.93 -2.16
C HIS A 60 43.06 -3.68 -3.28
N VAL A 61 43.09 -2.47 -3.83
CA VAL A 61 42.23 -2.00 -4.94
C VAL A 61 43.12 -1.51 -6.08
N THR A 62 42.61 -1.48 -7.30
CA THR A 62 43.43 -1.04 -8.44
C THR A 62 43.65 0.47 -8.41
N HIS A 63 44.76 0.93 -8.98
CA HIS A 63 45.05 2.36 -9.13
C HIS A 63 43.89 3.09 -9.84
N ASP A 64 43.33 2.50 -10.89
CA ASP A 64 42.20 3.07 -11.65
C ASP A 64 40.94 3.22 -10.80
N GLN A 65 40.67 2.27 -9.90
CA GLN A 65 39.55 2.33 -8.95
C GLN A 65 39.73 3.49 -7.95
N VAL A 66 40.96 3.74 -7.48
CA VAL A 66 41.31 4.87 -6.61
C VAL A 66 41.14 6.19 -7.37
N GLN A 67 41.71 6.28 -8.57
CA GLN A 67 41.65 7.46 -9.44
C GLN A 67 40.19 7.82 -9.76
N TYR A 68 39.39 6.86 -10.24
CA TYR A 68 37.98 7.08 -10.55
C TYR A 68 37.18 7.53 -9.33
N THR A 69 37.44 6.95 -8.15
CA THR A 69 36.76 7.33 -6.91
C THR A 69 37.10 8.75 -6.48
N CYS A 70 38.38 9.14 -6.53
CA CYS A 70 38.83 10.49 -6.21
C CYS A 70 38.30 11.53 -7.20
N GLN A 71 38.25 11.21 -8.50
CA GLN A 71 37.73 12.11 -9.53
C GLN A 71 36.20 12.26 -9.46
N SER A 72 35.48 11.19 -9.16
CA SER A 72 34.01 11.23 -9.06
C SER A 72 33.51 11.83 -7.73
N GLN A 73 34.34 11.87 -6.68
CA GLN A 73 34.01 12.35 -5.32
C GLN A 73 32.70 11.80 -4.73
N GLN A 74 32.21 10.67 -5.23
CA GLN A 74 30.96 10.06 -4.80
C GLN A 74 31.22 8.81 -3.98
N ALA A 75 30.82 8.78 -2.70
CA ALA A 75 30.92 7.58 -1.87
C ALA A 75 30.02 6.44 -2.36
N THR A 76 28.87 6.75 -2.98
CA THR A 76 27.92 5.75 -3.44
C THR A 76 28.25 5.29 -4.88
N PRO A 77 28.49 3.99 -5.11
CA PRO A 77 28.69 3.48 -6.47
C PRO A 77 27.45 3.71 -7.33
N LYS A 78 27.63 4.05 -8.61
CA LYS A 78 26.53 4.14 -9.57
C LYS A 78 25.88 2.76 -9.73
N LYS A 79 24.58 2.66 -9.45
CA LYS A 79 23.83 1.42 -9.70
C LYS A 79 23.80 1.13 -11.19
N ALA A 80 24.00 -0.13 -11.56
CA ALA A 80 23.83 -0.57 -12.93
C ALA A 80 22.39 -0.28 -13.38
N ARG A 81 22.25 0.23 -14.61
CA ARG A 81 20.94 0.41 -15.21
C ARG A 81 20.30 -0.97 -15.38
N GLY A 82 19.05 -1.10 -14.94
CA GLY A 82 18.28 -2.33 -15.11
C GLY A 82 18.00 -2.63 -16.58
N ARG A 83 17.53 -3.84 -16.87
CA ARG A 83 17.08 -4.24 -18.20
C ARG A 83 15.89 -3.36 -18.62
N THR A 84 15.88 -2.91 -19.86
CA THR A 84 14.75 -2.16 -20.42
C THR A 84 13.48 -3.02 -20.42
N PRO A 85 12.31 -2.45 -20.09
CA PRO A 85 11.03 -3.15 -20.20
C PRO A 85 10.79 -3.61 -21.64
N LYS A 86 10.22 -4.81 -21.81
CA LYS A 86 9.84 -5.33 -23.15
C LYS A 86 8.55 -4.72 -23.70
N LEU A 87 7.79 -4.04 -22.86
CA LEU A 87 6.48 -3.48 -23.20
C LEU A 87 6.60 -1.96 -23.19
N SER A 88 6.16 -1.31 -24.27
CA SER A 88 6.09 0.15 -24.32
C SER A 88 4.98 0.66 -23.38
N GLU A 89 5.04 1.93 -23.00
CA GLU A 89 3.98 2.52 -22.18
C GLU A 89 2.64 2.56 -22.96
N GLU A 90 2.69 2.79 -24.26
CA GLU A 90 1.53 2.78 -25.16
C GLU A 90 0.85 1.41 -25.23
N ASP A 91 1.62 0.33 -25.29
CA ASP A 91 1.06 -1.03 -25.27
C ASP A 91 0.40 -1.36 -23.92
N VAL A 92 0.92 -0.81 -22.82
CA VAL A 92 0.30 -0.96 -21.50
C VAL A 92 -1.03 -0.24 -21.46
N ASP A 93 -1.10 0.98 -21.98
CA ASP A 93 -2.32 1.79 -22.01
C ASP A 93 -3.37 1.18 -22.93
N ARG A 94 -2.98 0.74 -24.14
CA ARG A 94 -3.85 -0.05 -25.03
C ARG A 94 -4.39 -1.31 -24.34
N GLY A 95 -3.54 -1.98 -23.56
CA GLY A 95 -3.93 -3.13 -22.75
C GLY A 95 -4.96 -2.78 -21.67
N ILE A 96 -4.77 -1.68 -20.96
CA ILE A 96 -5.69 -1.21 -19.92
C ILE A 96 -7.04 -0.82 -20.52
N ASP A 97 -7.05 -0.06 -21.60
CA ASP A 97 -8.28 0.39 -22.27
C ASP A 97 -9.10 -0.82 -22.76
N TRP A 98 -8.44 -1.78 -23.40
CA TRP A 98 -9.09 -2.98 -23.89
C TRP A 98 -9.60 -3.88 -22.76
N ILE A 99 -8.80 -4.08 -21.70
CA ILE A 99 -9.23 -4.85 -20.52
C ILE A 99 -10.43 -4.16 -19.86
N SER A 100 -10.44 -2.84 -19.78
CA SER A 100 -11.48 -2.04 -19.12
C SER A 100 -12.76 -1.89 -19.93
N SER A 101 -12.67 -2.06 -21.26
CA SER A 101 -13.79 -1.88 -22.21
C SER A 101 -15.03 -2.75 -21.93
N SER A 102 -14.88 -3.93 -21.33
CA SER A 102 -16.01 -4.83 -21.09
C SER A 102 -15.86 -5.69 -19.82
N LYS A 103 -17.00 -6.14 -19.29
CA LYS A 103 -17.01 -7.14 -18.20
C LYS A 103 -16.37 -8.47 -18.61
N ARG A 104 -16.45 -8.83 -19.89
CA ARG A 104 -15.86 -10.06 -20.45
C ARG A 104 -14.33 -9.99 -20.46
N THR A 105 -13.78 -8.88 -20.94
CA THR A 105 -12.32 -8.65 -21.04
C THR A 105 -11.68 -8.50 -19.66
N ARG A 106 -12.34 -7.82 -18.70
CA ARG A 106 -11.89 -7.77 -17.29
C ARG A 106 -11.75 -9.14 -16.62
N ARG A 107 -12.63 -10.09 -16.96
CA ARG A 107 -12.61 -11.45 -16.38
C ARG A 107 -11.66 -12.40 -17.10
N MET A 108 -11.22 -12.05 -18.30
CA MET A 108 -10.40 -12.89 -19.16
C MET A 108 -9.02 -13.16 -18.54
N PRO A 109 -8.47 -14.38 -18.63
CA PRO A 109 -7.11 -14.67 -18.16
C PRO A 109 -6.05 -14.02 -19.05
N TYR A 110 -4.93 -13.60 -18.46
CA TYR A 110 -3.91 -12.81 -19.16
C TYR A 110 -3.33 -13.47 -20.41
N TYR A 111 -3.20 -14.80 -20.47
CA TYR A 111 -2.71 -15.48 -21.68
C TYR A 111 -3.63 -15.24 -22.89
N LYS A 112 -4.95 -15.14 -22.65
CA LYS A 112 -5.92 -14.90 -23.71
C LYS A 112 -5.92 -13.42 -24.09
N VAL A 113 -5.81 -12.52 -23.11
CA VAL A 113 -5.62 -11.08 -23.37
C VAL A 113 -4.38 -10.83 -24.24
N ILE A 114 -3.27 -11.50 -23.94
CA ILE A 114 -2.03 -11.42 -24.72
C ILE A 114 -2.24 -11.86 -26.16
N ARG A 115 -2.97 -12.96 -26.36
CA ARG A 115 -3.27 -13.48 -27.70
C ARG A 115 -4.19 -12.55 -28.50
N GLU A 116 -5.19 -11.93 -27.87
CA GLU A 116 -6.10 -11.00 -28.55
C GLU A 116 -5.42 -9.66 -28.87
N LEU A 117 -4.45 -9.22 -28.05
CA LEU A 117 -3.70 -7.98 -28.24
C LEU A 117 -2.36 -8.18 -28.97
N ASP A 118 -2.08 -9.40 -29.40
CA ASP A 118 -0.84 -9.84 -30.05
C ASP A 118 0.44 -9.32 -29.37
N LEU A 119 0.48 -9.42 -28.03
CA LEU A 119 1.59 -8.88 -27.25
C LEU A 119 2.76 -9.87 -27.19
N PRO A 120 4.01 -9.46 -27.45
CA PRO A 120 5.19 -10.34 -27.43
C PRO A 120 5.70 -10.61 -26.00
N ILE A 121 4.79 -10.89 -25.05
CA ILE A 121 5.08 -11.01 -23.62
C ILE A 121 4.38 -12.22 -22.99
N GLY A 122 4.89 -12.67 -21.85
CA GLY A 122 4.22 -13.67 -21.01
C GLY A 122 3.20 -13.04 -20.05
N ALA A 123 2.29 -13.85 -19.52
CA ALA A 123 1.25 -13.43 -18.57
C ALA A 123 1.81 -12.68 -17.35
N THR A 124 2.97 -13.09 -16.82
CA THR A 124 3.63 -12.45 -15.68
C THR A 124 4.12 -11.03 -16.00
N ALA A 125 4.57 -10.79 -17.23
CA ALA A 125 5.02 -9.47 -17.66
C ALA A 125 3.83 -8.50 -17.77
N LEU A 126 2.70 -8.96 -18.33
CA LEU A 126 1.46 -8.18 -18.36
C LEU A 126 0.96 -7.89 -16.93
N ALA A 127 0.95 -8.89 -16.05
CA ALA A 127 0.53 -8.71 -14.67
C ALA A 127 1.39 -7.68 -13.90
N ARG A 128 2.72 -7.69 -14.09
CA ARG A 128 3.62 -6.72 -13.47
C ARG A 128 3.42 -5.31 -14.04
N ALA A 129 3.23 -5.19 -15.36
CA ALA A 129 2.97 -3.90 -16.00
C ALA A 129 1.65 -3.28 -15.50
N LEU A 130 0.59 -4.08 -15.43
CA LEU A 130 -0.71 -3.66 -14.87
C LEU A 130 -0.60 -3.29 -13.39
N LYS A 131 0.11 -4.08 -12.58
CA LYS A 131 0.35 -3.77 -11.16
C LYS A 131 1.11 -2.45 -10.97
N LYS A 132 2.09 -2.15 -11.83
CA LYS A 132 2.81 -0.86 -11.81
C LYS A 132 1.88 0.33 -12.07
N ARG A 133 0.80 0.13 -12.83
CA ARG A 133 -0.27 1.10 -13.08
C ARG A 133 -1.43 1.03 -12.06
N GLY A 134 -1.28 0.25 -10.98
CA GLY A 134 -2.30 0.12 -9.92
C GLY A 134 -3.37 -0.95 -10.17
N TYR A 135 -3.34 -1.68 -11.28
CA TYR A 135 -4.34 -2.70 -11.59
C TYR A 135 -3.94 -4.07 -11.02
N THR A 136 -4.83 -4.63 -10.20
CA THR A 136 -4.69 -6.00 -9.66
C THR A 136 -5.96 -6.81 -9.96
N ARG A 137 -5.80 -8.13 -10.08
CA ARG A 137 -6.97 -9.03 -10.22
C ARG A 137 -7.51 -9.35 -8.84
N CYS A 138 -8.73 -8.91 -8.59
CA CYS A 138 -9.49 -9.29 -7.40
C CYS A 138 -10.55 -10.33 -7.76
N LYS A 139 -10.81 -11.26 -6.84
CA LYS A 139 -11.96 -12.16 -6.94
C LYS A 139 -13.21 -11.34 -6.62
N ALA A 140 -14.06 -11.10 -7.61
CA ALA A 140 -15.33 -10.43 -7.35
C ALA A 140 -16.16 -11.28 -6.38
N LEU A 141 -16.48 -10.72 -5.22
CA LEU A 141 -17.42 -11.31 -4.27
C LEU A 141 -18.79 -11.45 -4.94
N ARG A 142 -19.44 -12.61 -4.77
CA ARG A 142 -20.79 -12.82 -5.30
C ARG A 142 -21.76 -12.16 -4.33
N LYS A 143 -22.44 -11.09 -4.75
CA LYS A 143 -23.59 -10.55 -4.00
C LYS A 143 -24.65 -11.68 -3.89
N PRO A 144 -25.26 -11.92 -2.72
CA PRO A 144 -26.36 -12.88 -2.60
C PRO A 144 -27.45 -12.60 -3.66
N PRO A 145 -28.02 -13.64 -4.28
CA PRO A 145 -29.05 -13.44 -5.29
C PRO A 145 -30.30 -12.83 -4.65
N LEU A 146 -30.80 -11.73 -5.23
CA LEU A 146 -32.10 -11.14 -4.86
C LEU A 146 -33.21 -11.93 -5.55
N SER A 147 -34.19 -12.39 -4.78
CA SER A 147 -35.44 -12.92 -5.32
C SER A 147 -36.20 -11.81 -6.06
N ASP A 148 -37.08 -12.18 -6.98
CA ASP A 148 -37.89 -11.19 -7.70
C ASP A 148 -38.84 -10.43 -6.76
N GLU A 149 -39.25 -11.04 -5.65
CA GLU A 149 -40.00 -10.37 -4.59
C GLU A 149 -39.17 -9.25 -3.93
N HIS A 150 -37.92 -9.53 -3.54
CA HIS A 150 -37.04 -8.50 -2.98
C HIS A 150 -36.80 -7.37 -3.98
N LYS A 151 -36.64 -7.67 -5.27
CA LYS A 151 -36.49 -6.64 -6.31
C LYS A 151 -37.74 -5.76 -6.41
N ARG A 152 -38.96 -6.35 -6.41
CA ARG A 152 -40.21 -5.58 -6.44
C ARG A 152 -40.32 -4.64 -5.25
N VAL A 153 -40.05 -5.15 -4.05
CA VAL A 153 -40.07 -4.36 -2.80
C VAL A 153 -39.05 -3.22 -2.85
N ARG A 154 -37.81 -3.50 -3.28
CA ARG A 154 -36.75 -2.50 -3.47
C ARG A 154 -37.13 -1.43 -4.48
N LEU A 155 -37.73 -1.83 -5.61
CA LEU A 155 -38.16 -0.93 -6.66
C LEU A 155 -39.29 -0.02 -6.18
N ALA A 156 -40.30 -0.57 -5.51
CA ALA A 156 -41.41 0.20 -4.95
C ALA A 156 -40.91 1.26 -3.96
N TRP A 157 -40.04 0.85 -3.03
CA TRP A 157 -39.43 1.77 -2.07
C TRP A 157 -38.65 2.88 -2.77
N ALA A 158 -37.81 2.55 -3.75
CA ALA A 158 -37.04 3.55 -4.47
C ALA A 158 -37.92 4.54 -5.25
N LEU A 159 -39.02 4.09 -5.86
CA LEU A 159 -39.97 4.96 -6.56
C LEU A 159 -40.70 5.91 -5.61
N GLU A 160 -41.06 5.47 -4.42
CA GLU A 160 -41.71 6.30 -3.40
C GLU A 160 -40.79 7.42 -2.87
N HIS A 161 -39.48 7.14 -2.80
CA HIS A 161 -38.53 8.01 -2.12
C HIS A 161 -37.60 8.80 -3.09
N VAL A 162 -37.62 8.52 -4.40
CA VAL A 162 -36.73 9.19 -5.38
C VAL A 162 -36.93 10.71 -5.46
N ASN A 163 -38.12 11.20 -5.12
CA ASN A 163 -38.46 12.62 -5.17
C ASN A 163 -38.40 13.30 -3.78
N TRP A 164 -37.90 12.60 -2.76
CA TRP A 164 -37.70 13.22 -1.45
C TRP A 164 -36.63 14.30 -1.51
N THR A 165 -36.87 15.40 -0.77
CA THR A 165 -35.91 16.49 -0.63
C THR A 165 -34.80 16.12 0.35
N ILE A 166 -33.69 16.84 0.29
CA ILE A 166 -32.57 16.67 1.21
C ILE A 166 -33.00 16.91 2.67
N GLU A 167 -33.92 17.84 2.92
CA GLU A 167 -34.47 18.07 4.25
C GLU A 167 -35.28 16.88 4.77
N GLN A 168 -35.97 16.14 3.90
CA GLN A 168 -36.66 14.90 4.28
C GLN A 168 -35.65 13.82 4.62
N TRP A 169 -34.58 13.67 3.83
CA TRP A 169 -33.51 12.72 4.12
C TRP A 169 -32.74 13.05 5.41
N ASN A 170 -32.49 14.33 5.69
CA ASN A 170 -31.83 14.81 6.91
C ASN A 170 -32.63 14.53 8.20
N ARG A 171 -33.93 14.24 8.09
CA ARG A 171 -34.76 13.85 9.24
C ARG A 171 -34.61 12.37 9.62
N ILE A 172 -33.97 11.58 8.75
CA ILE A 172 -33.80 10.14 8.97
C ILE A 172 -32.55 9.89 9.81
N LEU A 173 -32.72 9.18 10.92
CA LEU A 173 -31.61 8.62 11.68
C LEU A 173 -31.25 7.26 11.08
N TRP A 174 -30.07 7.18 10.47
CA TRP A 174 -29.57 5.97 9.84
C TRP A 174 -28.89 5.06 10.86
N THR A 175 -29.32 3.80 10.93
CA THR A 175 -28.73 2.77 11.80
C THR A 175 -28.64 1.44 11.04
N ASP A 176 -27.65 0.61 11.37
CA ASP A 176 -27.46 -0.69 10.71
C ASP A 176 -28.22 -1.84 11.40
N GLU A 177 -28.66 -1.62 12.64
CA GLU A 177 -29.52 -2.58 13.35
C GLU A 177 -30.85 -2.71 12.61
N THR A 178 -31.07 -3.86 11.98
CA THR A 178 -32.25 -4.09 11.15
C THR A 178 -33.49 -4.11 12.02
N MET A 179 -34.31 -3.06 11.93
CA MET A 179 -35.64 -3.08 12.53
C MET A 179 -36.65 -3.71 11.56
N ASP A 180 -36.40 -4.97 11.20
CA ASP A 180 -37.39 -5.77 10.49
C ASP A 180 -38.64 -5.88 11.39
N PRO A 181 -39.85 -5.54 10.90
CA PRO A 181 -41.09 -5.69 11.64
C PRO A 181 -41.31 -7.10 12.23
N GLY A 182 -40.68 -8.14 11.67
CA GLY A 182 -40.67 -9.52 12.16
C GLY A 182 -39.67 -9.80 13.30
N HIS A 183 -38.65 -8.95 13.47
CA HIS A 183 -37.61 -9.07 14.51
C HIS A 183 -37.70 -7.98 15.61
N ALA A 184 -38.50 -6.93 15.40
CA ALA A 184 -38.75 -5.91 16.40
C ALA A 184 -39.75 -6.38 17.46
N SER A 185 -39.30 -6.51 18.71
CA SER A 185 -40.14 -6.89 19.85
C SER A 185 -41.30 -5.89 20.03
N LYS A 186 -42.43 -6.36 20.58
CA LYS A 186 -43.57 -5.47 20.90
C LYS A 186 -43.16 -4.33 21.84
N GLU A 187 -42.24 -4.62 22.75
CA GLU A 187 -41.69 -3.67 23.71
C GLU A 187 -40.89 -2.57 23.01
N THR A 188 -39.99 -2.93 22.08
CA THR A 188 -39.21 -1.97 21.29
C THR A 188 -40.11 -1.05 20.47
N LYS A 189 -41.17 -1.60 19.84
CA LYS A 189 -42.13 -0.78 19.09
C LYS A 189 -42.88 0.21 19.99
N LYS A 190 -43.25 -0.22 21.20
CA LYS A 190 -43.92 0.64 22.19
C LYS A 190 -42.99 1.74 22.68
N GLU A 191 -41.74 1.43 23.00
CA GLU A 191 -40.76 2.41 23.44
C GLU A 191 -40.49 3.48 22.38
N LEU A 192 -40.36 3.09 21.11
CA LEU A 192 -40.18 4.05 20.01
C LEU A 192 -41.39 4.97 19.87
N GLN A 193 -42.61 4.44 20.00
CA GLN A 193 -43.83 5.25 19.99
C GLN A 193 -43.88 6.22 21.18
N GLU A 194 -43.53 5.76 22.39
CA GLU A 194 -43.44 6.61 23.58
C GLU A 194 -42.40 7.72 23.43
N ARG A 195 -41.33 7.49 22.66
CA ARG A 195 -40.30 8.48 22.32
C ARG A 195 -40.62 9.32 21.07
N ASN A 196 -41.79 9.16 20.45
CA ASN A 196 -42.17 9.79 19.17
C ASN A 196 -41.20 9.53 18.01
N ILE A 197 -40.57 8.34 17.99
CA ILE A 197 -39.69 7.90 16.92
C ILE A 197 -40.49 7.01 15.98
N TYR A 198 -40.61 7.44 14.72
CA TYR A 198 -41.34 6.70 13.69
C TYR A 198 -40.37 5.97 12.76
N PRO A 199 -40.42 4.63 12.73
CA PRO A 199 -39.57 3.85 11.84
C PRO A 199 -39.97 4.06 10.38
N ILE A 200 -38.99 4.28 9.52
CA ILE A 200 -39.20 4.17 8.08
C ILE A 200 -39.20 2.68 7.71
N TYR A 201 -40.12 2.28 6.81
CA TYR A 201 -40.06 0.96 6.21
C TYR A 201 -38.76 0.84 5.39
N TRP A 202 -38.04 -0.28 5.53
CA TRP A 202 -36.79 -0.50 4.82
C TRP A 202 -36.83 -1.83 4.04
N PRO A 203 -36.48 -1.84 2.74
CA PRO A 203 -36.50 -3.06 1.94
C PRO A 203 -35.36 -4.01 2.38
N ALA A 204 -35.69 -5.29 2.60
CA ALA A 204 -34.70 -6.30 2.97
C ALA A 204 -33.56 -6.44 1.94
N PHE A 205 -32.39 -6.88 2.38
CA PHE A 205 -31.19 -7.07 1.54
C PHE A 205 -30.76 -5.82 0.76
N SER A 206 -30.89 -4.64 1.39
CA SER A 206 -30.61 -3.34 0.77
C SER A 206 -29.52 -2.52 1.44
N PRO A 207 -28.29 -3.05 1.60
CA PRO A 207 -27.18 -2.28 2.15
C PRO A 207 -26.78 -1.10 1.25
N ASP A 208 -26.99 -1.22 -0.07
CA ASP A 208 -26.64 -0.18 -1.05
C ASP A 208 -27.51 1.08 -0.95
N LEU A 209 -28.70 0.96 -0.34
CA LEU A 209 -29.56 2.08 -0.02
C LEU A 209 -29.22 2.71 1.35
N ASN A 210 -28.47 2.03 2.23
CA ASN A 210 -28.20 2.49 3.59
C ASN A 210 -26.86 3.24 3.65
N PRO A 211 -26.84 4.58 3.83
CA PRO A 211 -25.59 5.34 3.84
C PRO A 211 -24.62 4.95 4.95
N ILE A 212 -25.10 4.36 6.05
CA ILE A 212 -24.24 3.95 7.17
C ILE A 212 -23.21 2.89 6.75
N GLU A 213 -23.50 2.08 5.74
CA GLU A 213 -22.56 1.10 5.20
C GLU A 213 -21.32 1.79 4.60
N ALA A 214 -21.51 2.96 3.99
CA ALA A 214 -20.39 3.77 3.50
C ALA A 214 -19.58 4.38 4.65
N VAL A 215 -20.23 4.74 5.76
CA VAL A 215 -19.55 5.19 6.98
C VAL A 215 -18.70 4.06 7.57
N TRP A 216 -19.24 2.85 7.66
CA TRP A 216 -18.48 1.68 8.11
C TRP A 216 -17.28 1.37 7.22
N ASN A 217 -17.42 1.48 5.90
CA ASN A 217 -16.31 1.29 4.98
C ASN A 217 -15.22 2.36 5.17
N TRP A 218 -15.61 3.63 5.29
CA TRP A 218 -14.67 4.71 5.58
C TRP A 218 -13.90 4.47 6.88
N MET A 219 -14.60 4.06 7.95
CA MET A 219 -13.97 3.77 9.23
C MET A 219 -12.98 2.61 9.13
N LYS A 220 -13.31 1.54 8.40
CA LYS A 220 -12.41 0.40 8.17
C LYS A 220 -11.15 0.83 7.42
N ASP A 221 -11.32 1.64 6.37
CA ASP A 221 -10.21 2.15 5.56
C ASP A 221 -9.29 3.06 6.40
N TRP A 222 -9.88 3.97 7.19
CA TRP A 222 -9.13 4.84 8.10
C TRP A 222 -8.35 4.04 9.14
N ILE A 223 -8.96 3.02 9.74
CA ILE A 223 -8.30 2.15 10.73
C ILE A 223 -7.12 1.41 10.07
N GLN A 224 -7.32 0.88 8.87
CA GLN A 224 -6.28 0.15 8.14
C GLN A 224 -5.10 1.05 7.74
N GLU A 225 -5.36 2.32 7.42
CA GLU A 225 -4.33 3.30 7.08
C GLU A 225 -3.53 3.75 8.31
N GLN A 226 -4.20 4.04 9.44
CA GLN A 226 -3.54 4.51 10.65
C GLN A 226 -2.83 3.40 11.44
N TYR A 227 -3.31 2.15 11.34
CA TYR A 227 -2.80 1.01 12.10
C TYR A 227 -2.48 -0.21 11.20
N PRO A 228 -1.52 -0.09 10.26
CA PRO A 228 -1.28 -1.11 9.24
C PRO A 228 -0.68 -2.43 9.75
N ASN A 229 -0.17 -2.47 11.00
CA ASN A 229 0.54 -3.64 11.56
C ASN A 229 -0.18 -4.26 12.78
N ASP A 230 -1.34 -3.74 13.17
CA ASP A 230 -2.07 -4.21 14.36
C ASP A 230 -3.06 -5.31 13.99
N GLU A 231 -2.54 -6.49 13.63
CA GLU A 231 -3.37 -7.67 13.29
C GLU A 231 -4.10 -8.28 14.51
N GLN A 232 -3.72 -7.91 15.74
CA GLN A 232 -4.34 -8.39 16.99
C GLN A 232 -4.55 -7.26 18.00
N LEU A 233 -5.56 -6.42 17.76
CA LEU A 233 -6.00 -5.40 18.70
C LEU A 233 -6.71 -6.06 19.91
N SER A 234 -6.30 -5.71 21.13
CA SER A 234 -7.10 -6.03 22.32
C SER A 234 -8.47 -5.36 22.25
N TYR A 235 -9.46 -5.85 22.99
CA TYR A 235 -10.81 -5.27 22.98
C TYR A 235 -10.82 -3.77 23.32
N ASP A 236 -10.08 -3.38 24.36
CA ASP A 236 -10.00 -1.97 24.77
C ASP A 236 -9.35 -1.10 23.70
N ARG A 237 -8.29 -1.62 23.06
CA ARG A 237 -7.62 -0.91 21.99
C ARG A 237 -8.50 -0.79 20.74
N LEU A 238 -9.24 -1.84 20.40
CA LEU A 238 -10.21 -1.82 19.31
C LEU A 238 -11.29 -0.76 19.57
N ARG A 239 -11.80 -0.66 20.80
CA ARG A 239 -12.80 0.35 21.17
C ARG A 239 -12.27 1.78 21.03
N GLU A 240 -11.02 2.03 21.43
CA GLU A 240 -10.36 3.33 21.24
C GLU A 240 -10.21 3.67 19.76
N VAL A 241 -9.73 2.72 18.95
CA VAL A 241 -9.49 2.91 17.52
C VAL A 241 -10.80 3.14 16.75
N VAL A 242 -11.86 2.41 17.09
CA VAL A 242 -13.20 2.60 16.50
C VAL A 242 -13.80 3.97 16.88
N ARG A 243 -13.58 4.44 18.11
CA ARG A 243 -14.00 5.80 18.50
C ARG A 243 -13.21 6.87 17.77
N ALA A 244 -11.89 6.70 17.68
CA ALA A 244 -11.04 7.64 16.96
C ALA A 244 -11.38 7.73 15.47
N SER A 245 -11.73 6.59 14.83
CA SER A 245 -12.18 6.60 13.44
C SER A 245 -13.54 7.28 13.28
N TRP A 246 -14.46 7.08 14.23
CA TRP A 246 -15.74 7.81 14.23
C TRP A 246 -15.55 9.32 14.36
N ASP A 247 -14.71 9.76 15.31
CA ASP A 247 -14.46 11.19 15.55
C ASP A 247 -13.70 11.87 14.39
N ALA A 248 -12.98 11.08 13.59
CA ALA A 248 -12.26 11.56 12.41
C ALA A 248 -13.14 11.73 11.15
N LEU A 249 -14.41 11.28 11.18
CA LEU A 249 -15.31 11.35 10.03
C LEU A 249 -15.55 12.82 9.61
N PRO A 250 -15.27 13.17 8.34
CA PRO A 250 -15.54 14.52 7.86
C PRO A 250 -17.05 14.79 7.78
N GLU A 251 -17.51 15.91 8.33
CA GLU A 251 -18.93 16.32 8.23
C GLU A 251 -19.38 16.45 6.77
N GLN A 252 -18.50 16.93 5.88
CA GLN A 252 -18.78 17.02 4.46
C GLN A 252 -19.04 15.65 3.83
N PHE A 253 -18.30 14.61 4.24
CA PHE A 253 -18.53 13.25 3.77
C PHE A 253 -19.92 12.75 4.15
N LEU A 254 -20.39 13.06 5.36
CA LEU A 254 -21.75 12.71 5.79
C LEU A 254 -22.83 13.45 4.97
N LYS A 255 -22.62 14.74 4.67
CA LYS A 255 -23.53 15.51 3.81
C LYS A 255 -23.60 14.93 2.40
N ASP A 256 -22.44 14.64 1.80
CA ASP A 256 -22.36 14.04 0.46
C ASP A 256 -23.06 12.66 0.41
N LEU A 257 -23.01 11.89 1.50
CA LEU A 257 -23.74 10.63 1.61
C LEU A 257 -25.25 10.83 1.57
N ILE A 258 -25.77 11.83 2.29
CA ILE A 258 -27.20 12.16 2.25
C ILE A 258 -27.60 12.70 0.88
N ASP A 259 -26.79 13.58 0.28
CA ASP A 259 -27.03 14.13 -1.05
C ASP A 259 -27.05 13.03 -2.14
N SER A 260 -26.35 11.92 -1.89
CA SER A 260 -26.34 10.77 -2.79
C SER A 260 -27.65 9.95 -2.77
N MET A 261 -28.56 10.14 -1.81
CA MET A 261 -29.73 9.28 -1.61
C MET A 261 -30.66 9.25 -2.82
N GLN A 262 -30.88 10.39 -3.47
CA GLN A 262 -31.67 10.43 -4.70
C GLN A 262 -31.01 9.60 -5.82
N ALA A 263 -29.69 9.72 -5.99
CA ALA A 263 -28.94 8.96 -6.99
C ALA A 263 -28.92 7.46 -6.68
N ARG A 264 -28.94 7.06 -5.39
CA ARG A 264 -29.08 5.66 -4.96
C ARG A 264 -30.44 5.09 -5.34
N CYS A 265 -31.53 5.83 -5.06
CA CYS A 265 -32.88 5.44 -5.48
C CYS A 265 -32.99 5.31 -7.00
N GLN A 266 -32.48 6.27 -7.76
CA GLN A 266 -32.44 6.21 -9.22
C GLN A 266 -31.67 4.99 -9.73
N ALA A 267 -30.54 4.64 -9.11
CA ALA A 267 -29.78 3.45 -9.50
C ALA A 267 -30.57 2.15 -9.26
N VAL A 268 -31.36 2.06 -8.19
CA VAL A 268 -32.25 0.91 -7.95
C VAL A 268 -33.36 0.84 -9.00
N ILE A 269 -33.94 1.99 -9.38
CA ILE A 269 -34.97 2.07 -10.42
C ILE A 269 -34.41 1.60 -11.76
N LEU A 270 -33.24 2.10 -12.17
CA LEU A 270 -32.56 1.70 -13.41
C LEU A 270 -32.15 0.22 -13.40
N ALA A 271 -31.94 -0.36 -12.23
CA ALA A 271 -31.62 -1.78 -12.05
C ALA A 271 -32.87 -2.66 -11.87
N GLU A 272 -34.09 -2.11 -12.02
CA GLU A 272 -35.37 -2.81 -11.79
C GLU A 272 -35.42 -3.52 -10.42
N GLY A 273 -34.95 -2.83 -9.37
CA GLY A 273 -34.87 -3.39 -8.01
C GLY A 273 -33.63 -4.25 -7.75
N GLY A 274 -32.76 -4.43 -8.75
CA GLY A 274 -31.52 -5.18 -8.65
C GLY A 274 -30.43 -4.50 -7.79
N HIS A 275 -29.27 -5.15 -7.74
CA HIS A 275 -28.08 -4.64 -7.04
C HIS A 275 -27.52 -3.40 -7.72
N THR A 276 -27.18 -2.38 -6.94
CA THR A 276 -26.54 -1.16 -7.48
C THR A 276 -25.03 -1.14 -7.23
N LYS A 277 -24.38 -0.05 -7.67
CA LYS A 277 -22.95 0.22 -7.44
C LYS A 277 -22.64 0.69 -6.02
N TYR A 278 -23.68 1.15 -5.31
CA TYR A 278 -23.57 1.62 -3.94
C TYR A 278 -23.50 0.45 -2.96
#